data_AF-A0A8C2WD57-F1
#
_entry.id   AF-A0A8C2WD57-F1
#
_cell.length_a   1.000
_cell.length_b   1.000
_cell.length_c   1.000
_cell.angle_alpha   90.00
_cell.angle_beta   90.00
_cell.angle_gamma   90.00
#
_symmetry.space_group_name_H-M   'P 1'
#
loop_
_entity.id
_entity.type
_entity.pdbx_description
1 polymer ?
#
loop_
_entity_poly.entity_id
_entity_poly.type
_entity_poly.pdbx_seq_one_letter_code
_entity_poly.pdbx_strand_id
1 'polypeptide(L)'
;MAARMLPVVKLATKVTIGGGALYVAWDSGLLGSSEQGSEALQKAKAAIPPAIEEWMKYFGLETQLPNIPKVEFSPVQAWNSGVRQSISTLSEAPTNATKYTNQGLQYLKDLAK
;
A
#
# COMPACT_ATOMS: atom_id res chain seq x y z
N MET A 1 -17.72 11.15 -36.44
CA MET A 1 -16.34 10.64 -36.21
C MET A 1 -15.83 10.96 -34.80
N ALA A 2 -15.91 12.20 -34.31
CA ALA A 2 -15.38 12.60 -32.99
C ALA A 2 -15.88 11.77 -31.79
N ALA A 3 -17.17 11.41 -31.75
CA ALA A 3 -17.74 10.61 -30.66
C ALA A 3 -17.17 9.18 -30.53
N ARG A 4 -16.63 8.60 -31.62
CA ARG A 4 -15.92 7.31 -31.58
C ARG A 4 -14.44 7.43 -31.22
N MET A 5 -13.86 8.62 -31.33
CA MET A 5 -12.46 8.88 -30.97
C MET A 5 -12.30 9.23 -29.48
N LEU A 6 -13.30 9.84 -28.86
CA LEU A 6 -13.28 10.19 -27.43
C LEU A 6 -12.96 9.00 -26.49
N PRO A 7 -13.55 7.79 -26.68
CA PRO A 7 -13.21 6.63 -25.86
C PRO A 7 -11.76 6.18 -26.04
N VAL A 8 -11.23 6.25 -27.26
CA VAL A 8 -9.85 5.87 -27.60
C VAL A 8 -8.86 6.84 -26.97
N VAL A 9 -9.12 8.15 -27.08
CA VAL A 9 -8.30 9.19 -26.44
C VAL A 9 -8.30 9.00 -24.91
N LYS A 10 -9.49 8.77 -24.32
CA LYS A 10 -9.60 8.52 -22.87
C LYS A 10 -8.81 7.29 -22.43
N LEU A 11 -8.80 6.22 -23.22
CA LEU A 11 -8.03 5.02 -22.93
C LEU A 11 -6.52 5.27 -23.08
N ALA A 12 -6.11 5.93 -24.16
CA ALA A 12 -4.71 6.30 -24.39
C ALA A 12 -4.16 7.18 -23.27
N THR A 13 -4.92 8.17 -22.79
CA THR A 13 -4.54 9.00 -21.65
C THR A 13 -4.34 8.17 -20.39
N LYS A 14 -5.26 7.25 -20.06
CA LYS A 14 -5.13 6.39 -18.89
C LYS A 14 -3.92 5.47 -18.96
N VAL A 15 -3.69 4.85 -20.12
CA VAL A 15 -2.53 3.98 -20.35
C VAL A 15 -1.24 4.76 -20.25
N THR A 16 -1.20 6.00 -20.78
CA THR A 16 -0.03 6.86 -20.69
C THR A 16 0.27 7.27 -19.25
N ILE A 17 -0.75 7.66 -18.48
CA ILE A 17 -0.58 8.01 -17.06
C ILE A 17 -0.10 6.79 -16.27
N GLY A 18 -0.75 5.64 -16.45
CA GLY A 18 -0.37 4.41 -15.75
C GLY A 18 1.02 3.92 -16.14
N GLY A 19 1.32 3.90 -17.43
CA GLY A 19 2.62 3.50 -17.97
C GLY A 19 3.75 4.45 -17.56
N GLY A 20 3.49 5.76 -17.56
CA GLY A 20 4.44 6.77 -17.09
C GLY A 20 4.72 6.63 -15.59
N ALA A 21 3.69 6.40 -14.77
CA ALA A 21 3.88 6.14 -13.34
C ALA A 21 4.70 4.87 -13.08
N LEU A 22 4.44 3.79 -13.83
CA LEU A 22 5.22 2.56 -13.76
C LEU A 22 6.67 2.77 -14.20
N TYR A 23 6.90 3.52 -15.29
CA TYR A 23 8.24 3.85 -15.76
C TYR A 23 9.02 4.64 -14.71
N VAL A 24 8.43 5.69 -14.15
CA VAL A 24 9.06 6.50 -13.10
C VAL A 24 9.37 5.66 -11.86
N ALA A 25 8.46 4.78 -11.45
CA ALA A 25 8.71 3.88 -10.32
C ALA A 25 9.86 2.90 -10.59
N TRP A 26 9.98 2.41 -11.83
CA TRP A 26 11.09 1.54 -12.23
C TRP A 26 12.42 2.31 -12.28
N ASP A 27 12.46 3.45 -12.95
CA ASP A 27 13.64 4.30 -13.12
C ASP A 27 14.16 4.86 -11.78
N SER A 28 13.24 5.22 -10.87
CA SER A 28 13.61 5.68 -9.52
C SER A 28 14.18 4.56 -8.63
N GLY A 29 14.22 3.32 -9.10
CA GLY A 29 14.66 2.17 -8.32
C GLY A 29 13.66 1.70 -7.26
N LEU A 30 12.42 2.22 -7.26
CA LEU A 30 11.39 1.85 -6.28
C LEU A 30 10.98 0.38 -6.41
N LEU A 31 10.98 -0.14 -7.64
CA LEU A 31 10.70 -1.55 -7.96
C LEU A 31 11.99 -2.40 -8.03
N GLY A 32 13.13 -1.82 -7.64
CA GLY A 32 14.44 -2.47 -7.66
C GLY A 32 14.71 -3.32 -6.42
N SER A 33 15.97 -3.37 -5.99
CA SER A 33 16.33 -4.04 -4.74
C SER A 33 15.75 -3.31 -3.52
N SER A 34 15.66 -3.99 -2.37
CA SER A 34 15.19 -3.38 -1.12
C SER A 34 15.99 -2.14 -0.71
N GLU A 35 17.28 -2.10 -1.04
CA GLU A 35 18.16 -0.97 -0.76
C GLU A 35 17.85 0.21 -1.69
N GLN A 36 17.73 -0.05 -2.99
CA GLN A 36 17.35 0.96 -4.00
C GLN A 36 15.97 1.55 -3.71
N GLY A 37 14.99 0.70 -3.36
CA GLY A 37 13.64 1.16 -3.00
C GLY A 37 13.62 1.95 -1.70
N SER A 38 14.43 1.57 -0.70
CA SER A 38 14.55 2.32 0.55
C SER A 38 15.17 3.69 0.32
N GLU A 39 16.20 3.79 -0.50
CA GLU A 39 16.84 5.07 -0.85
C GLU A 39 15.88 5.97 -1.64
N ALA A 40 15.18 5.42 -2.63
CA ALA A 40 14.16 6.13 -3.40
C ALA A 40 13.04 6.68 -2.51
N LEU A 41 12.59 5.88 -1.54
CA LEU A 41 11.56 6.27 -0.60
C LEU A 41 12.05 7.31 0.42
N GLN A 42 13.32 7.26 0.83
CA GLN A 42 13.93 8.32 1.64
C GLN A 42 14.00 9.65 0.88
N LYS A 43 14.41 9.62 -0.40
CA LYS A 43 14.43 10.81 -1.26
C LYS A 43 13.01 11.37 -1.45
N ALA A 44 12.02 10.51 -1.67
CA ALA A 44 10.63 10.89 -1.75
C ALA A 44 10.13 11.53 -0.44
N LYS A 45 10.45 10.92 0.71
CA LYS A 45 10.11 11.48 2.03
C LYS A 45 10.72 12.88 2.26
N ALA A 46 11.90 13.16 1.70
CA ALA A 46 12.54 14.47 1.81
C ALA A 46 11.95 15.51 0.83
N ALA A 47 11.59 15.10 -0.38
CA ALA A 47 11.15 16.00 -1.45
C ALA A 47 9.63 16.27 -1.47
N ILE A 48 8.81 15.32 -1.01
CA ILE A 48 7.35 15.44 -1.07
C ILE A 48 6.80 16.52 -0.11
N PRO A 49 7.20 16.58 1.18
CA PRO A 49 6.70 17.61 2.08
C PRO A 49 6.92 19.06 1.59
N PRO A 50 8.14 19.47 1.16
CA PRO A 50 8.36 20.84 0.69
C PRO A 50 7.62 21.12 -0.62
N ALA A 51 7.53 20.15 -1.54
CA ALA A 51 6.80 20.33 -2.79
C ALA A 51 5.29 20.54 -2.56
N ILE A 52 4.71 19.84 -1.58
CA ILE A 52 3.30 20.04 -1.21
C ILE A 52 3.14 21.39 -0.51
N GLU A 53 4.06 21.82 0.36
CA GLU A 53 4.03 23.14 1.00
C GLU A 53 4.07 24.27 -0.04
N GLU A 54 4.97 24.21 -1.03
CA GLU A 54 5.05 25.19 -2.11
C GLU A 54 3.78 25.21 -2.97
N TRP A 55 3.23 24.04 -3.27
CA TRP A 55 1.98 23.92 -4.02
C TRP A 55 0.79 24.48 -3.22
N MET A 56 0.68 24.15 -1.93
CA MET A 56 -0.36 24.67 -1.04
C MET A 56 -0.30 26.19 -0.93
N LYS A 57 0.92 26.76 -0.86
CA LYS A 57 1.14 28.20 -0.88
C LYS A 57 0.69 28.83 -2.19
N TYR A 58 1.04 28.23 -3.33
CA TYR A 58 0.64 28.74 -4.64
C TYR A 58 -0.89 28.76 -4.81
N PHE A 59 -1.59 27.75 -4.30
CA PHE A 59 -3.06 27.64 -4.38
C PHE A 59 -3.81 28.26 -3.19
N GLY A 60 -3.12 28.86 -2.21
CA GLY A 60 -3.72 29.47 -1.03
C GLY A 60 -4.46 28.49 -0.11
N LEU A 61 -4.11 27.19 -0.18
CA LEU A 61 -4.76 26.10 0.57
C LEU A 61 -4.18 25.89 1.97
N GLU A 62 -3.24 26.73 2.40
CA GLU A 62 -2.51 26.64 3.68
C GLU A 62 -3.43 26.58 4.91
N THR A 63 -4.65 27.14 4.83
CA THR A 63 -5.62 27.18 5.95
C THR A 63 -6.69 26.09 5.89
N GLN A 64 -6.79 25.33 4.79
CA GLN A 64 -7.84 24.31 4.61
C GLN A 64 -7.33 22.88 4.75
N LEU A 65 -6.04 22.63 4.49
CA LEU A 65 -5.45 21.30 4.61
C LEU A 65 -4.82 21.09 6.00
N PRO A 66 -5.12 19.97 6.68
CA PRO A 66 -4.41 19.64 7.91
C PRO A 66 -2.92 19.50 7.63
N ASN A 67 -2.11 19.94 8.60
CA ASN A 67 -0.65 19.92 8.50
C ASN A 67 -0.17 18.53 8.06
N ILE A 68 0.70 18.46 7.04
CA ILE A 68 1.10 17.19 6.45
C ILE A 68 1.69 16.32 7.56
N PRO A 69 1.10 15.12 7.83
CA PRO A 69 1.60 14.27 8.88
C PRO A 69 3.04 13.89 8.54
N LYS A 70 3.97 14.22 9.45
CA LYS A 70 5.35 13.77 9.35
C LYS A 70 5.33 12.25 9.42
N VAL A 71 5.51 11.60 8.29
CA VAL A 71 5.44 10.14 8.23
C VAL A 71 6.76 9.59 8.79
N GLU A 72 6.77 9.33 10.10
CA GLU A 72 7.90 8.72 10.82
C GLU A 72 7.93 7.19 10.70
N PHE A 73 7.28 6.63 9.69
CA PHE A 73 7.34 5.19 9.50
C PHE A 73 8.73 4.77 8.99
N SER A 74 9.28 3.71 9.59
CA SER A 74 10.40 2.97 9.01
C SER A 74 9.82 1.86 8.14
N PRO A 75 9.99 1.92 6.80
CA PRO A 75 9.45 0.92 5.88
C PRO A 75 9.93 -0.50 6.22
N VAL A 76 11.20 -0.63 6.62
CA VAL A 76 11.82 -1.90 7.00
C VAL A 76 11.21 -2.47 8.28
N GLN A 77 10.98 -1.64 9.29
CA GLN A 77 10.37 -2.10 10.55
C GLN A 77 8.92 -2.52 10.33
N ALA A 78 8.15 -1.75 9.56
CA ALA A 78 6.77 -2.08 9.23
C ALA A 78 6.68 -3.40 8.47
N TRP A 79 7.54 -3.61 7.47
CA TRP A 79 7.63 -4.85 6.72
C TRP A 79 7.96 -6.05 7.63
N ASN A 80 9.03 -5.93 8.44
CA ASN A 80 9.46 -6.99 9.34
C ASN A 80 8.38 -7.33 10.39
N SER A 81 7.68 -6.31 10.90
CA SER A 81 6.55 -6.51 11.82
C SER A 81 5.42 -7.29 11.15
N GLY A 82 5.03 -6.90 9.94
CA GLY A 82 3.97 -7.57 9.17
C GLY A 82 4.29 -9.02 8.84
N VAL A 83 5.54 -9.31 8.43
CA VAL A 83 5.99 -10.70 8.18
C VAL A 83 5.94 -11.51 9.47
N ARG A 84 6.48 -10.99 10.58
CA ARG A 84 6.45 -11.69 11.87
C ARG A 84 5.03 -11.95 12.35
N GLN A 85 4.14 -10.98 12.25
CA GLN A 85 2.74 -11.13 12.63
C GLN A 85 2.06 -12.20 11.79
N SER A 86 2.25 -12.17 10.46
CA SER A 86 1.64 -13.15 9.54
C SER A 86 2.09 -14.57 9.84
N ILE A 87 3.41 -14.78 10.01
CA ILE A 87 3.97 -16.10 10.33
C ILE A 87 3.54 -16.56 11.72
N SER A 88 3.51 -15.67 12.72
CA SER A 88 3.03 -15.99 14.07
C SER A 88 1.57 -16.47 14.03
N THR A 89 0.69 -15.72 13.38
CA THR A 89 -0.72 -16.08 13.26
C THR A 89 -0.90 -17.40 12.49
N LEU A 90 -0.15 -17.60 11.40
CA LEU A 90 -0.20 -18.84 10.63
C LEU A 90 0.35 -20.04 11.43
N SER A 91 1.33 -19.84 12.29
CA SER A 91 1.87 -20.90 13.15
C SER A 91 0.87 -21.41 14.19
N GLU A 92 -0.05 -20.54 14.63
CA GLU A 92 -1.13 -20.90 15.56
C GLU A 92 -2.33 -21.55 14.85
N ALA A 93 -2.42 -21.41 13.52
CA ALA A 93 -3.56 -21.89 12.74
C ALA A 93 -3.81 -23.41 12.86
N PRO A 94 -2.80 -24.31 12.85
CA PRO A 94 -3.03 -25.75 13.02
C PRO A 94 -3.61 -26.11 14.39
N THR A 95 -3.11 -25.47 15.45
CA THR A 95 -3.59 -25.67 16.82
C THR A 95 -5.04 -25.19 16.95
N ASN A 96 -5.34 -24.01 16.40
CA ASN A 96 -6.70 -23.45 16.40
C ASN A 96 -7.67 -24.29 15.55
N ALA A 97 -7.25 -24.75 14.38
CA ALA A 97 -8.06 -25.63 13.53
C ALA A 97 -8.41 -26.94 14.24
N THR A 98 -7.44 -27.56 14.93
CA THR A 98 -7.66 -28.78 15.72
C THR A 98 -8.64 -28.51 16.86
N LYS A 99 -8.47 -27.39 17.58
CA LYS A 99 -9.37 -26.99 18.67
C LYS A 99 -10.81 -26.82 18.18
N TYR A 100 -11.02 -26.06 17.10
CA TYR A 100 -12.36 -25.84 16.55
C TYR A 100 -12.99 -27.12 15.98
N THR A 101 -12.19 -27.99 15.36
CA THR A 101 -12.67 -29.29 14.87
C THR A 101 -13.15 -30.18 16.02
N ASN A 102 -12.38 -30.25 17.12
CA ASN A 102 -12.76 -31.01 18.31
C ASN A 102 -14.02 -30.44 18.97
N GLN A 103 -14.15 -29.11 19.05
CA GLN A 103 -15.35 -28.45 19.55
C GLN A 103 -16.58 -28.76 18.69
N GLY A 104 -16.45 -28.72 17.35
CA GLY A 104 -17.53 -29.09 16.44
C GLY A 104 -17.95 -30.56 16.58
N LEU A 105 -16.98 -31.47 16.70
CA LEU A 105 -17.25 -32.88 16.94
C LEU A 105 -17.96 -33.13 18.27
N GLN A 106 -17.56 -32.44 19.34
CA GLN A 106 -18.26 -32.54 20.63
C GLN A 106 -19.70 -32.00 20.54
N TYR A 107 -19.88 -30.84 19.91
CA TYR A 107 -21.21 -30.27 19.70
C TYR A 107 -22.14 -31.24 18.96
N LEU A 108 -21.67 -31.86 17.87
CA LEU A 108 -22.46 -32.85 17.12
C LEU A 108 -22.79 -34.09 17.97
N LYS A 109 -21.86 -34.54 18.82
CA LYS A 109 -22.11 -35.66 19.75
C LYS A 109 -23.17 -35.31 20.80
N ASP A 110 -23.14 -34.09 21.33
CA ASP A 110 -24.11 -33.64 22.33
C ASP A 110 -25.50 -33.43 21.72
N LEU A 111 -25.59 -33.01 20.46
CA LEU A 111 -26.86 -32.83 19.75
C LEU A 111 -27.53 -34.17 19.35
N ALA A 112 -26.73 -35.21 19.12
CA ALA A 112 -27.20 -36.54 18.73
C ALA A 112 -27.65 -37.41 19.93
N LYS A 113 -27.60 -36.86 21.14
CA LYS A 113 -27.92 -37.53 22.40
C LYS A 113 -29.30 -37.12 22.89
#